data_AF-A0A2N0V3I6-F1
#
_entry.id   AF-A0A2N0V3I6-F1
#
_cell.length_a   1.000
_cell.length_b   1.000
_cell.length_c   1.000
_cell.angle_alpha   90.00
_cell.angle_beta   90.00
_cell.angle_gamma   90.00
#
_symmetry.space_group_name_H-M   'P 1'
#
loop_
_entity.id
_entity.type
_entity.pdbx_description
1 polymer ?
#
loop_
_entity_poly.entity_id
_entity_poly.type
_entity_poly.pdbx_seq_one_letter_code
_entity_poly.pdbx_strand_id
1 'polypeptide(L)' 'PTSASWLNQVEIWFGILSRKALRGASFQNIAALRQAIEDFIAAYNPTATPFRWRKREVRGAQLRNTIANLRN' A
#
# COMPACT_ATOMS: atom_id res chain seq x y z
N PRO A 1 5.03 2.37 -12.49
CA PRO A 1 4.29 1.14 -12.16
C PRO A 1 3.72 0.55 -13.44
N THR A 2 4.38 -0.48 -13.93
CA THR A 2 3.81 -1.32 -14.96
C THR A 2 2.54 -1.93 -14.36
N SER A 3 1.39 -1.42 -14.81
CA SER A 3 0.04 -1.94 -14.55
C SER A 3 -0.62 -1.76 -13.16
N ALA A 4 0.09 -1.68 -12.02
CA ALA A 4 -0.56 -1.86 -10.71
C ALA A 4 -0.19 -0.88 -9.56
N SER A 5 0.18 0.39 -9.83
CA SER A 5 0.50 1.32 -8.71
C SER A 5 -0.68 1.67 -7.81
N TRP A 6 -1.90 1.52 -8.31
CA TRP A 6 -3.09 1.86 -7.56
C TRP A 6 -3.29 0.89 -6.40
N LEU A 7 -3.01 -0.39 -6.65
CA LEU A 7 -3.08 -1.45 -5.65
C LEU A 7 -2.09 -1.20 -4.52
N ASN A 8 -0.86 -0.80 -4.85
CA ASN A 8 0.15 -0.46 -3.85
C ASN A 8 -0.29 0.68 -2.90
N GLN A 9 -1.08 1.65 -3.36
CA GLN A 9 -1.57 2.73 -2.48
C GLN A 9 -2.75 2.30 -1.61
N VAL A 10 -3.66 1.52 -2.19
CA VAL A 10 -4.75 0.90 -1.44
C VAL A 10 -4.17 0.00 -0.33
N GLU A 11 -3.13 -0.79 -0.64
CA GLU A 11 -2.40 -1.59 0.34
C GLU A 11 -1.74 -0.75 1.44
N ILE A 12 -1.10 0.38 1.10
CA ILE A 12 -0.53 1.30 2.09
C ILE A 12 -1.61 1.83 3.02
N TRP A 13 -2.75 2.27 2.47
CA TRP A 13 -3.86 2.80 3.26
C TRP A 13 -4.43 1.74 4.21
N PHE A 14 -4.69 0.51 3.72
CA PHE A 14 -5.13 -0.60 4.56
C PHE A 14 -4.10 -0.97 5.63
N GLY A 15 -2.81 -0.83 5.35
CA GLY A 15 -1.74 -0.99 6.34
C GLY A 15 -1.80 0.06 7.45
N ILE A 16 -2.16 1.32 7.13
CA ILE A 16 -2.34 2.39 8.11
C ILE A 16 -3.58 2.13 8.97
N LEU A 17 -4.73 1.84 8.35
CA LEU A 17 -5.97 1.46 9.04
C LEU A 17 -5.71 0.30 10.01
N SER A 18 -5.05 -0.76 9.52
CA SER A 18 -4.74 -1.94 10.32
C SER A 18 -3.91 -1.59 11.55
N ARG A 19 -2.83 -0.80 11.38
CA ARG A 19 -1.96 -0.42 12.50
C ARG A 19 -2.62 0.52 13.51
N LYS A 20 -3.51 1.41 13.06
CA LYS A 20 -4.08 2.48 13.89
C LYS A 20 -5.41 2.10 14.55
N ALA A 21 -6.23 1.30 13.89
CA ALA A 21 -7.60 1.02 14.34
C ALA A 21 -7.90 -0.47 14.59
N LEU A 22 -7.19 -1.38 13.92
CA LEU A 22 -7.53 -2.82 13.96
C LEU A 22 -6.52 -3.67 14.75
N ARG A 23 -5.28 -3.22 14.93
CA ARG A 23 -4.23 -4.01 15.59
C ARG A 23 -4.56 -4.20 17.07
N GLY A 24 -4.84 -5.45 17.44
CA GLY A 24 -5.20 -5.82 18.81
C GLY A 24 -6.67 -5.52 19.17
N ALA A 25 -7.47 -5.04 18.21
CA ALA A 25 -8.88 -4.81 18.43
C ALA A 25 -9.66 -6.14 18.35
N SER A 26 -10.54 -6.38 19.31
CA SER A 26 -11.51 -7.47 19.30
C SER A 26 -12.91 -6.86 19.31
N PHE A 27 -13.66 -7.07 18.23
CA PHE A 27 -14.99 -6.52 18.06
C PHE A 27 -16.04 -7.58 18.36
N GLN A 28 -17.02 -7.24 19.20
CA GLN A 28 -18.08 -8.17 19.60
C GLN A 28 -19.11 -8.41 18.49
N ASN A 29 -19.19 -7.51 17.51
CA ASN A 29 -20.08 -7.62 16.36
C ASN A 29 -19.58 -6.76 15.18
N ILE A 30 -20.18 -6.95 14.02
CA ILE A 30 -19.84 -6.24 12.78
C ILE A 30 -20.13 -4.74 12.88
N ALA A 31 -21.16 -4.34 13.62
CA ALA A 31 -21.49 -2.92 13.80
C ALA A 31 -20.36 -2.16 14.53
N ALA A 32 -19.76 -2.78 15.55
CA ALA A 32 -18.63 -2.23 16.28
C ALA A 32 -17.38 -2.09 15.38
N LEU A 33 -17.12 -3.08 14.51
CA LEU A 33 -16.05 -2.99 13.52
C LEU A 33 -16.31 -1.84 12.54
N ARG A 34 -17.54 -1.72 12.04
CA ARG A 34 -17.93 -0.65 11.13
C ARG A 34 -17.72 0.73 11.77
N GLN A 35 -18.19 0.90 13.01
CA GLN A 35 -18.02 2.15 13.74
C GLN A 35 -16.55 2.51 13.90
N ALA A 36 -15.70 1.55 14.28
CA ALA A 36 -14.27 1.79 14.41
C ALA A 36 -13.59 2.23 13.10
N ILE A 37 -14.05 1.71 11.96
CA ILE A 37 -13.58 2.14 10.64
C ILE A 37 -14.05 3.56 10.33
N GLU A 38 -15.33 3.88 10.59
CA GLU A 38 -15.90 5.22 10.38
C GLU A 38 -15.20 6.27 11.26
N ASP A 39 -14.97 5.96 12.54
CA ASP A 39 -14.24 6.81 13.48
C ASP A 39 -12.80 7.04 13.02
N PHE A 40 -12.13 5.99 12.55
CA PHE A 40 -10.79 6.12 11.98
C PHE A 40 -10.78 7.05 10.76
N ILE A 41 -11.74 6.91 9.85
CA ILE A 41 -11.84 7.75 8.65
C ILE A 41 -12.07 9.21 9.04
N ALA A 42 -12.99 9.47 9.97
CA ALA A 42 -13.30 10.81 10.46
C ALA A 42 -12.08 11.49 11.10
N ALA A 43 -11.29 10.75 11.87
CA ALA A 43 -10.08 11.27 12.50
C ALA A 43 -8.88 11.39 11.53
N TYR A 44 -8.74 10.47 10.58
CA TYR A 44 -7.58 10.40 9.70
C TYR A 44 -7.67 11.38 8.52
N ASN A 45 -8.83 11.48 7.87
CA ASN A 45 -8.99 12.26 6.62
C ASN A 45 -8.61 13.74 6.74
N PRO A 46 -8.95 14.48 7.81
CA PRO A 46 -8.66 15.91 7.90
C PRO A 46 -7.16 16.24 7.89
N THR A 47 -6.31 15.30 8.32
CA THR A 47 -4.85 15.47 8.40
C THR A 47 -4.10 14.59 7.40
N ALA A 48 -4.81 13.81 6.59
CA ALA A 48 -4.21 12.89 5.65
C ALA A 48 -3.51 13.64 4.52
N THR A 49 -2.24 13.32 4.29
CA THR A 49 -1.49 13.84 3.15
C THR A 49 -1.79 13.01 1.90
N PRO A 50 -1.98 13.65 0.72
CA PRO A 50 -2.17 12.92 -0.53
C PRO A 50 -1.01 11.96 -0.81
N PHE A 51 -1.35 10.72 -1.19
CA PHE A 51 -0.35 9.76 -1.64
C PHE A 51 0.23 10.20 -2.99
N ARG A 52 1.56 10.34 -3.07
CA ARG A 52 2.24 10.69 -4.32
C ARG A 52 2.56 9.44 -5.13
N TRP A 53 2.05 9.41 -6.36
CA TRP A 53 2.35 8.37 -7.32
C TRP A 53 3.81 8.46 -7.74
N ARG A 54 4.60 7.43 -7.39
CA ARG A 54 5.94 7.26 -7.94
C ARG A 54 5.92 6.12 -8.94
N LYS A 55 6.19 6.44 -10.21
CA LYS A 55 6.46 5.45 -11.23
C LYS A 55 7.81 4.80 -10.88
N ARG A 56 7.76 3.64 -10.22
CA ARG A 56 8.97 2.80 -10.07
C ARG A 56 9.45 2.43 -11.48
N GLU A 57 10.64 2.90 -11.83
CA GLU A 57 11.36 2.45 -13.01
C GLU A 57 11.87 1.04 -12.69
N VAL A 58 11.26 0.03 -13.29
CA VAL A 58 11.80 -1.33 -13.23
C VAL A 58 12.83 -1.39 -14.34
N ARG A 59 14.10 -1.18 -13.99
CA ARG A 59 15.19 -1.55 -14.89
C ARG A 59 15.20 -3.07 -14.94
N GLY A 60 14.57 -3.65 -15.97
CA GLY A 60 14.75 -5.06 -16.27
C GLY A 60 16.26 -5.33 -16.29
N ALA A 61 16.69 -6.44 -15.67
CA ALA A 61 18.09 -6.85 -15.71
C ALA A 61 18.57 -6.69 -17.15
N GLN A 62 19.53 -5.80 -17.39
CA GLN A 62 20.00 -5.53 -18.75
C GLN A 62 20.65 -6.80 -19.29
N LEU A 63 19.88 -7.61 -20.02
CA LEU A 63 20.34 -8.81 -20.74
C LEU A 63 21.51 -8.50 -21.69
N ARG A 64 21.70 -7.22 -22.05
CA ARG A 64 22.77 -6.73 -22.93
C ARG A 64 24.18 -7.04 -22.39
N ASN A 65 24.37 -7.12 -21.08
CA ASN A 65 25.69 -7.43 -20.49
C ASN A 65 25.91 -8.93 -20.21
N THR A 66 24.86 -9.75 -20.29
CA THR A 66 24.95 -11.18 -19.98
C THR A 66 25.39 -11.99 -21.20
N ILE A 67 24.90 -11.64 -22.40
CA ILE A 67 25.24 -12.37 -23.64
C ILE A 67 26.74 -12.23 -23.99
N ALA A 68 27.35 -11.08 -23.71
CA ALA A 68 28.77 -10.86 -23.93
C ALA A 68 29.66 -11.73 -23.02
N ASN A 69 29.23 -12.00 -21.78
CA ASN A 69 29.99 -12.80 -20.81
C ASN A 69 29.87 -14.32 -21.03
N LEU A 70 28.95 -14.78 -21.88
CA LEU A 70 28.77 -16.20 -22.23
C LEU A 70 29.62 -16.63 -23.44
N ARG A 71 30.38 -15.70 -24.03
CA ARG A 71 31.24 -15.93 -25.20
C ARG A 71 32.74 -16.07 -24.87
N ASN A 72 33.10 -16.14 -23.58
CA ASN A 72 34.46 -16.48 -23.15
C ASN A 72 34.58 -17.96 -22.83
#